data_AF-A0A971EPE8-F1
#
_entry.id   AF-A0A971EPE8-F1
#
_cell.length_a   1.000
_cell.length_b   1.000
_cell.length_c   1.000
_cell.angle_alpha   90.00
_cell.angle_beta   90.00
_cell.angle_gamma   90.00
#
_symmetry.space_group_name_H-M   'P 1'
#
loop_
_entity.id
_entity.type
_entity.pdbx_description
1 polymer ?
#
loop_
_entity_poly.entity_id
_entity_poly.type
_entity_poly.pdbx_seq_one_letter_code
_entity_poly.pdbx_strand_id
1 'polypeptide(L)'
;MIISGEEAFVIDFMNICSGNFLYDVARTVFLVEYTPVPKDANDREKLLHFKKTLSDLYLMQMNVSREMIQDYLSVITVARKGECPDE
;
A
#
# COMPACT_ATOMS: atom_id res chain seq x y z
N MET A 1 -6.66 3.24 -9.00
CA MET A 1 -5.90 2.84 -10.20
C MET A 1 -6.76 1.89 -11.02
N ILE A 2 -6.79 2.07 -12.34
CA ILE A 2 -7.42 1.14 -13.28
C ILE A 2 -6.31 0.59 -14.18
N ILE A 3 -6.31 -0.71 -14.43
CA ILE A 3 -5.41 -1.34 -15.40
C ILE A 3 -6.24 -1.70 -16.64
N SER A 4 -5.84 -1.22 -17.81
CA SER A 4 -6.49 -1.53 -19.09
C SER A 4 -5.44 -1.96 -20.11
N GLY A 5 -5.38 -3.25 -20.40
CA GLY A 5 -4.29 -3.83 -21.20
C GLY A 5 -2.96 -3.69 -20.48
N GLU A 6 -1.99 -3.06 -21.15
CA GLU A 6 -0.65 -2.76 -20.61
C GLU A 6 -0.57 -1.39 -19.92
N GLU A 7 -1.67 -0.62 -19.92
CA GLU A 7 -1.69 0.74 -19.41
C GLU A 7 -2.28 0.81 -18.00
N ALA A 8 -1.66 1.64 -17.16
CA ALA A 8 -2.14 1.95 -15.82
C ALA A 8 -2.63 3.40 -15.75
N PHE A 9 -3.87 3.57 -15.32
CA PHE A 9 -4.51 4.86 -15.13
C PHE A 9 -4.62 5.18 -13.64
N VAL A 10 -3.96 6.26 -13.23
CA VAL A 10 -4.10 6.81 -11.87
C VAL A 10 -5.29 7.75 -11.86
N ILE A 11 -6.19 7.56 -10.90
CA ILE A 11 -7.46 8.28 -10.75
C ILE A 11 -7.64 8.67 -9.28
N ASP A 12 -8.74 9.37 -8.99
CA ASP A 12 -9.11 9.81 -7.64
C ASP A 12 -8.10 10.77 -6.99
N PHE A 13 -7.80 11.84 -7.72
CA PHE A 13 -6.92 12.92 -7.30
C PHE A 13 -7.57 13.91 -6.33
N MET A 14 -8.82 13.68 -5.91
CA MET A 14 -9.59 14.60 -5.07
C MET A 14 -8.98 14.79 -3.68
N ASN A 15 -8.15 13.85 -3.24
CA ASN A 15 -7.47 13.86 -1.95
C ASN A 15 -5.96 14.15 -2.07
N ILE A 16 -5.48 14.68 -3.20
CA ILE A 16 -4.08 15.15 -3.29
C ILE A 16 -3.87 16.33 -2.34
N CYS A 17 -2.79 16.27 -1.58
CA CYS A 17 -2.25 17.39 -0.84
C CYS A 17 -0.74 17.53 -1.11
N SER A 18 -0.17 18.70 -0.81
CA SER A 18 1.29 18.86 -0.78
C SER A 18 1.84 18.18 0.46
N GLY A 19 2.85 17.32 0.28
CA GLY A 19 3.42 16.53 1.36
C GLY A 19 4.79 15.98 1.01
N ASN A 20 5.38 15.25 1.97
CA ASN A 20 6.62 14.53 1.73
C ASN A 20 6.35 13.32 0.83
N PHE A 21 7.14 13.10 -0.22
CA PHE A 21 6.98 11.96 -1.12
C PHE A 21 7.03 10.60 -0.41
N LEU A 22 7.71 10.50 0.74
CA LEU A 22 7.74 9.30 1.57
C LEU A 22 6.36 8.90 2.09
N TYR A 23 5.44 9.86 2.24
CA TYR A 23 4.05 9.57 2.59
C TYR A 23 3.34 8.78 1.49
N ASP A 24 3.48 9.19 0.22
CA ASP A 24 2.85 8.51 -0.91
C ASP A 24 3.43 7.11 -1.12
N VAL A 25 4.75 6.97 -0.93
CA VAL A 25 5.43 5.66 -0.92
C VAL A 25 4.87 4.78 0.20
N ALA A 26 4.79 5.31 1.42
CA ALA A 26 4.26 4.57 2.58
C ALA A 26 2.80 4.16 2.39
N ARG A 27 1.96 5.05 1.84
CA ARG A 27 0.54 4.77 1.56
C ARG A 27 0.40 3.67 0.51
N THR A 28 1.23 3.69 -0.54
CA THR A 28 1.25 2.63 -1.54
C THR A 28 1.67 1.29 -0.93
N VAL A 29 2.74 1.28 -0.14
CA VAL A 29 3.20 0.07 0.58
C VAL A 29 2.14 -0.46 1.53
N PHE A 30 1.47 0.43 2.28
CA PHE A 30 0.37 0.06 3.18
C PHE A 30 -0.75 -0.65 2.42
N LEU A 31 -1.22 -0.06 1.32
CA LEU A 31 -2.31 -0.62 0.52
C LEU A 31 -1.93 -1.96 -0.12
N VAL A 32 -0.69 -2.11 -0.57
CA VAL A 32 -0.18 -3.32 -1.22
C VAL A 32 0.08 -4.45 -0.24
N GLU A 33 0.63 -4.18 0.96
CA GLU A 33 1.09 -5.24 1.87
C GLU A 33 0.20 -5.42 3.09
N TYR A 34 -0.19 -4.33 3.74
CA TYR A 34 -0.76 -4.35 5.09
C TYR A 34 -2.28 -4.48 5.13
N THR A 35 -2.96 -4.25 4.00
CA THR A 35 -4.39 -4.51 3.89
C THR A 35 -4.69 -5.99 4.15
N PRO A 36 -5.82 -6.33 4.79
CA PRO A 36 -6.13 -7.71 5.11
C PRO A 36 -6.35 -8.56 3.84
N VAL A 37 -5.95 -9.83 3.92
CA VAL A 37 -6.36 -10.84 2.93
C VAL A 37 -7.54 -11.60 3.54
N PRO A 38 -8.67 -11.76 2.82
CA PRO A 38 -9.84 -12.49 3.31
C PRO A 38 -9.47 -13.87 3.88
N LYS A 39 -10.11 -14.27 4.97
CA LYS A 39 -9.77 -15.53 5.68
C LYS A 39 -10.08 -16.76 4.84
N ASP A 40 -11.07 -16.65 3.96
CA ASP A 40 -11.59 -17.64 3.03
C ASP A 40 -10.93 -17.58 1.65
N ALA A 41 -9.94 -16.70 1.45
CA ALA A 41 -9.21 -16.65 0.19
C ALA A 41 -8.43 -17.96 -0.06
N ASN A 42 -8.62 -18.53 -1.26
CA ASN A 42 -7.79 -19.63 -1.74
C ASN A 42 -6.31 -19.19 -1.77
N ASP A 43 -5.40 -20.11 -1.43
CA ASP A 43 -3.95 -19.86 -1.44
C ASP A 43 -3.51 -18.64 -0.62
N ARG A 44 -4.17 -18.35 0.51
CA ARG A 44 -3.90 -17.19 1.37
C ARG A 44 -2.42 -16.95 1.68
N GLU A 45 -1.63 -17.99 1.92
CA GLU A 45 -0.19 -17.87 2.16
C GLU A 45 0.57 -17.35 0.93
N LYS A 46 0.23 -17.83 -0.27
CA LYS A 46 0.82 -17.33 -1.52
C LYS A 46 0.44 -15.89 -1.75
N LEU A 47 -0.81 -15.50 -1.45
CA LEU A 47 -1.24 -14.11 -1.55
C LEU A 47 -0.45 -13.20 -0.60
N LEU A 48 -0.26 -13.61 0.66
CA LEU A 48 0.55 -12.86 1.62
C LEU A 48 2.01 -12.73 1.16
N HIS A 49 2.60 -13.80 0.65
CA HIS A 49 3.95 -13.76 0.10
C HIS A 49 4.03 -12.82 -1.12
N PHE A 50 3.08 -12.93 -2.04
CA PHE A 50 3.00 -12.10 -3.23
C PHE A 50 2.88 -10.60 -2.89
N LYS A 51 2.03 -10.24 -1.93
CA LYS A 51 1.88 -8.86 -1.43
C LYS A 51 3.20 -8.29 -0.91
N LYS A 52 3.93 -9.07 -0.11
CA LYS A 52 5.26 -8.69 0.39
C LYS A 52 6.28 -8.53 -0.73
N THR A 53 6.33 -9.47 -1.68
CA THR A 53 7.24 -9.37 -2.83
C THR A 53 6.97 -8.12 -3.66
N LEU A 54 5.69 -7.77 -3.88
CA LEU A 54 5.33 -6.56 -4.61
C LEU A 54 5.76 -5.28 -3.89
N SER A 55 5.52 -5.18 -2.57
CA SER A 55 5.94 -4.00 -1.81
C SER A 55 7.45 -3.86 -1.74
N ASP A 56 8.19 -4.97 -1.61
CA ASP A 56 9.66 -4.97 -1.61
C ASP A 56 10.21 -4.52 -2.97
N LEU A 57 9.64 -4.98 -4.10
CA LEU A 57 10.01 -4.53 -5.44
C LEU A 57 9.70 -3.05 -5.66
N TYR A 58 8.55 -2.58 -5.18
CA TYR A 58 8.20 -1.16 -5.26
C TYR A 58 9.18 -0.29 -4.48
N LEU A 59 9.50 -0.66 -3.23
CA LEU A 59 10.48 0.05 -2.41
C LEU A 59 11.87 0.10 -3.07
N MET A 60 12.31 -1.00 -3.66
CA MET A 60 13.55 -1.07 -4.44
C MET A 60 13.53 -0.08 -5.61
N GLN A 61 12.45 -0.06 -6.40
CA GLN A 61 12.31 0.86 -7.54
C GLN A 61 12.27 2.33 -7.11
N MET A 62 11.68 2.62 -5.96
CA MET A 62 11.62 3.97 -5.38
C MET A 62 12.91 4.38 -4.68
N ASN A 63 13.87 3.46 -4.50
CA ASN A 63 15.09 3.65 -3.71
C ASN A 63 14.80 4.17 -2.28
N VAL A 64 13.79 3.56 -1.64
CA VAL A 64 13.35 3.88 -0.28
C VAL A 64 13.45 2.62 0.58
N SER A 65 14.03 2.73 1.76
CA SER A 65 14.05 1.61 2.72
C SER A 65 12.78 1.60 3.57
N ARG A 66 12.44 0.44 4.15
CA ARG A 66 11.24 0.32 4.99
C ARG A 66 11.36 1.16 6.27
N GLU A 67 12.57 1.33 6.79
CA GLU A 67 12.87 2.17 7.95
C GLU A 67 12.52 3.64 7.69
N MET A 68 12.77 4.14 6.47
CA MET A 68 12.47 5.54 6.10
C MET A 68 10.97 5.88 6.15
N ILE A 69 10.11 4.86 5.99
CA ILE A 69 8.65 5.04 5.95
C ILE A 69 7.95 4.49 7.20
N GLN A 70 8.70 3.98 8.18
CA GLN A 70 8.14 3.28 9.35
C GLN A 70 7.18 4.15 10.16
N ASP A 71 7.50 5.44 10.33
CA ASP A 71 6.65 6.38 11.07
C ASP A 71 5.34 6.65 10.32
N TYR A 72 5.41 6.80 8.99
CA TYR A 72 4.21 6.94 8.16
C TYR A 72 3.34 5.68 8.22
N LEU A 73 3.92 4.49 8.11
CA LEU A 73 3.18 3.23 8.22
C LEU A 73 2.44 3.13 9.57
N SER A 74 3.10 3.57 10.64
CA SER A 74 2.52 3.56 11.99
C SER A 74 1.30 4.49 12.08
N VAL A 75 1.41 5.71 11.54
CA VAL A 75 0.30 6.67 11.50
C VAL A 75 -0.84 6.19 10.61
N ILE A 76 -0.54 5.69 9.41
CA ILE A 76 -1.54 5.17 8.47
C ILE A 76 -2.32 4.01 9.10
N THR A 77 -1.63 3.11 9.80
CA THR A 77 -2.28 1.98 10.51
C THR A 77 -3.31 2.46 11.53
N VAL A 78 -3.01 3.54 12.27
CA VAL A 78 -3.95 4.10 13.25
C VAL A 78 -5.11 4.82 12.55
N ALA A 79 -4.81 5.65 11.55
CA ALA A 79 -5.83 6.37 10.78
C ALA A 79 -6.82 5.41 10.09
N ARG A 80 -6.31 4.32 9.51
CA ARG A 80 -7.11 3.34 8.77
C ARG A 80 -8.17 2.68 9.65
N LYS A 81 -7.88 2.40 10.92
CA LYS A 81 -8.86 1.88 11.88
C LYS A 81 -10.04 2.82 12.11
N GLY A 82 -9.83 4.13 11.96
CA GLY A 82 -10.90 5.12 12.02
C GLY A 82 -11.65 5.26 10.70
N GLU A 83 -10.96 5.16 9.57
CA GLU A 83 -11.55 5.24 8.22
C GLU A 83 -12.37 4.00 7.84
N CYS A 84 -11.94 2.82 8.28
CA CYS A 84 -12.50 1.52 7.94
C CYS A 84 -12.55 0.63 9.21
N PRO A 85 -13.52 0.87 10.11
CA PRO A 85 -13.57 0.20 11.40
C PRO A 85 -13.85 -1.31 11.34
N ASP A 86 -14.40 -1.78 10.21
CA ASP A 86 -14.79 -3.19 10.00
C ASP A 86 -13.78 -3.98 9.14
N GLU A 87 -12.66 -3.36 8.77
CA GLU A 87 -11.59 -3.96 7.93
C GLU A 87 -10.48 -4.64 8.76
#